data_AF-A0A8A1LVL5-F1
#
_entry.id   AF-A0A8A1LVL5-F1
#
_cell.length_a   1.000
_cell.length_b   1.000
_cell.length_c   1.000
_cell.angle_alpha   90.00
_cell.angle_beta   90.00
_cell.angle_gamma   90.00
#
_symmetry.space_group_name_H-M   'P 1'
#
loop_
_entity.id
_entity.type
_entity.pdbx_description
1 polymer ?
#
loop_
_entity_poly.entity_id
_entity_poly.type
_entity_poly.pdbx_seq_one_letter_code
_entity_poly.pdbx_strand_id
1 'polypeptide(L)'
;MFEVSEPDGRPSCLVHRHMHLNSLEFMGKTASKRLNKTLLKLALQYPLTALDFLHTEADIVHTDLKSDIVFSVADKYALDDFCWDEICDLTPRKIIDKTRIVYTSRAPRDPADSNWGPPVLCGFGEARIGKLHNVTNIGEAQPHICRAPEVSFMISCDSEVDIWIIWDHLESDHLFNIVDRNGSFCRYTYMVKIVAFLGSPPPEFVIRSESLHEKDKTKKGP
;
A
#
# COMPACT_ATOMS: atom_id res chain seq x y z
N MET A 1 -3.89 1.48 -21.25
CA MET A 1 -5.27 1.81 -20.84
C MET A 1 -6.16 1.72 -22.06
N PHE A 2 -7.34 1.12 -21.94
CA PHE A 2 -8.34 1.07 -23.00
C PHE A 2 -9.74 1.15 -22.38
N GLU A 3 -10.75 1.48 -23.17
CA GLU A 3 -12.15 1.49 -22.71
C GLU A 3 -12.88 0.26 -23.22
N VAL A 4 -13.74 -0.32 -22.38
CA VAL A 4 -14.69 -1.36 -22.79
C VAL A 4 -16.05 -0.70 -22.94
N SER A 5 -16.76 -0.97 -24.04
CA SER A 5 -18.13 -0.48 -24.21
C SER A 5 -19.09 -1.46 -23.54
N GLU A 6 -19.72 -1.04 -22.45
CA GLU A 6 -20.78 -1.79 -21.77
C GLU A 6 -22.13 -1.04 -21.86
N PRO A 7 -23.27 -1.73 -21.69
CA PRO A 7 -24.59 -1.07 -21.65
C PRO A 7 -24.67 0.06 -20.60
N ASP A 8 -23.95 -0.12 -19.48
CA ASP A 8 -23.99 0.80 -18.33
C ASP A 8 -22.91 1.90 -18.39
N GLY A 9 -22.03 1.90 -19.41
CA GLY A 9 -21.01 2.93 -19.57
C GLY A 9 -19.75 2.48 -20.30
N ARG A 10 -18.69 3.30 -20.23
CA ARG A 10 -17.37 3.01 -20.79
C ARG A 10 -16.31 2.99 -19.70
N PRO A 11 -16.20 1.91 -18.91
CA PRO A 11 -15.16 1.82 -17.91
C PRO A 11 -13.76 1.86 -18.56
N SER A 12 -12.86 2.63 -17.94
CA SER A 12 -11.44 2.58 -18.24
C SER A 12 -10.81 1.33 -17.64
N CYS A 13 -10.04 0.61 -18.45
CA CYS A 13 -9.39 -0.64 -18.08
C CYS A 13 -7.86 -0.52 -18.15
N LEU A 14 -7.20 -1.05 -17.13
CA LEU A 14 -5.76 -1.22 -17.06
C LEU A 14 -5.42 -2.70 -17.09
N VAL A 15 -4.42 -3.07 -17.90
CA VAL A 15 -3.91 -4.44 -17.96
C VAL A 15 -2.58 -4.47 -17.24
N HIS A 16 -2.49 -5.32 -16.23
CA HIS A 16 -1.27 -5.59 -15.49
C HIS A 16 -0.86 -7.04 -15.69
N ARG A 17 0.43 -7.33 -15.52
CA ARG A 17 0.89 -8.71 -15.45
C ARG A 17 0.22 -9.40 -14.26
N HIS A 18 -0.15 -10.66 -14.42
CA HIS A 18 -0.69 -11.44 -13.30
C HIS A 18 0.37 -11.61 -12.21
N MET A 19 -0.08 -11.51 -10.96
CA MET A 19 0.77 -11.60 -9.77
C MET A 19 0.20 -12.67 -8.83
N HIS A 20 1.02 -13.17 -7.91
CA HIS A 20 0.60 -14.06 -6.84
C HIS A 20 -0.02 -13.24 -5.68
N LEU A 21 0.39 -13.56 -4.46
CA LEU A 21 -0.09 -13.01 -3.21
C LEU A 21 0.61 -11.68 -2.92
N ASN A 22 -0.09 -10.80 -2.21
CA ASN A 22 0.60 -9.72 -1.51
C ASN A 22 1.38 -10.25 -0.30
N SER A 23 2.30 -9.44 0.22
CA SER A 23 3.14 -9.77 1.39
C SER A 23 2.33 -10.22 2.61
N LEU A 24 1.19 -9.59 2.87
CA LEU A 24 0.33 -9.86 4.02
C LEU A 24 -0.35 -11.23 3.90
N GLU A 25 -0.90 -11.54 2.73
CA GLU A 25 -1.46 -12.86 2.40
C GLU A 25 -0.39 -13.96 2.48
N PHE A 26 0.79 -13.68 1.95
CA PHE A 26 1.92 -14.59 2.02
C PHE A 26 2.32 -14.87 3.48
N MET A 27 2.47 -13.84 4.31
CA MET A 27 2.76 -14.00 5.74
C MET A 27 1.66 -14.81 6.43
N GLY A 28 0.39 -14.59 6.08
CA GLY A 28 -0.74 -15.37 6.59
C GLY A 28 -0.67 -16.87 6.30
N LYS A 29 0.01 -17.30 5.22
CA LYS A 29 0.29 -18.71 4.91
C LYS A 29 1.45 -19.29 5.72
N THR A 30 2.30 -18.46 6.32
CA THR A 30 3.46 -18.93 7.10
C THR A 30 3.08 -19.17 8.56
N ALA A 31 3.59 -20.25 9.17
CA ALA A 31 3.34 -20.55 10.58
C ALA A 31 3.84 -19.45 11.53
N SER A 32 4.93 -18.76 11.17
CA SER A 32 5.50 -17.64 11.92
C SER A 32 4.77 -16.31 11.72
N LYS A 33 3.86 -16.23 10.73
CA LYS A 33 3.26 -14.97 10.25
C LYS A 33 4.29 -13.90 9.87
N ARG A 34 5.49 -14.32 9.48
CA ARG A 34 6.66 -13.45 9.25
C ARG A 34 7.45 -13.93 8.05
N LEU A 35 8.04 -12.99 7.32
CA LEU A 35 8.98 -13.29 6.25
C LEU A 35 10.26 -13.89 6.83
N ASN A 36 10.81 -14.92 6.19
CA ASN A 36 12.15 -15.39 6.51
C ASN A 36 13.20 -14.34 6.09
N LYS A 37 14.43 -14.47 6.61
CA LYS A 37 15.51 -13.49 6.34
C LYS A 37 15.77 -13.23 4.86
N THR A 38 15.67 -14.24 4.01
CA THR A 38 15.89 -14.10 2.57
C THR A 38 14.75 -13.32 1.91
N LEU A 39 13.51 -13.69 2.20
CA LEU A 39 12.32 -13.01 1.68
C LEU A 39 12.22 -11.57 2.19
N LEU A 40 12.55 -11.32 3.46
CA LEU A 40 12.58 -9.99 4.03
C LEU A 40 13.58 -9.08 3.30
N LYS A 41 14.79 -9.60 3.01
CA LYS A 41 15.78 -8.85 2.23
C LYS A 41 15.27 -8.48 0.84
N LEU A 42 14.60 -9.42 0.15
CA LEU A 42 14.03 -9.17 -1.17
C LEU A 42 12.85 -8.18 -1.08
N ALA A 43 11.98 -8.33 -0.09
CA ALA A 43 10.85 -7.44 0.17
C ALA A 43 11.27 -6.04 0.63
N LEU A 44 12.52 -5.83 1.05
CA LEU A 44 13.13 -4.52 1.23
C LEU A 44 13.76 -4.02 -0.07
N GLN A 45 14.63 -4.83 -0.66
CA GLN A 45 15.46 -4.40 -1.79
C GLN A 45 14.64 -3.97 -3.00
N TYR A 46 13.63 -4.75 -3.39
CA TYR A 46 12.85 -4.47 -4.59
C TYR A 46 11.99 -3.21 -4.42
N PRO A 47 11.20 -3.07 -3.34
CA PRO A 47 10.42 -1.85 -3.13
C PRO A 47 11.28 -0.61 -2.92
N LEU A 48 12.40 -0.69 -2.19
CA LEU A 48 13.30 0.45 -2.05
C LEU A 48 13.92 0.88 -3.39
N THR A 49 14.25 -0.08 -4.27
CA THR A 49 14.74 0.23 -5.63
C THR A 49 13.64 0.88 -6.48
N ALA A 50 12.40 0.41 -6.37
CA ALA A 50 11.27 1.01 -7.06
C ALA A 50 10.97 2.41 -6.54
N LEU A 51 10.98 2.62 -5.22
CA LEU A 51 10.79 3.92 -4.59
C LEU A 51 11.90 4.89 -4.99
N ASP A 52 13.16 4.47 -5.00
CA ASP A 52 14.27 5.30 -5.48
C ASP A 52 14.02 5.80 -6.90
N PHE A 53 13.62 4.92 -7.83
CA PHE A 53 13.25 5.34 -9.18
C PHE A 53 12.06 6.32 -9.19
N LEU A 54 11.01 6.03 -8.42
CA LEU A 54 9.82 6.89 -8.35
C LEU A 54 10.17 8.30 -7.85
N HIS A 55 10.99 8.37 -6.79
CA HIS A 55 11.35 9.61 -6.12
C HIS A 55 12.37 10.43 -6.91
N THR A 56 13.34 9.77 -7.55
CA THR A 56 14.46 10.45 -8.21
C THR A 56 14.19 10.77 -9.68
N GLU A 57 13.65 9.81 -10.43
CA GLU A 57 13.49 9.88 -11.89
C GLU A 57 12.06 10.22 -12.31
N ALA A 58 11.05 9.65 -11.64
CA ALA A 58 9.66 9.80 -12.05
C ALA A 58 8.94 10.99 -11.41
N ASP A 59 9.50 11.56 -10.34
CA ASP A 59 8.87 12.61 -9.53
C ASP A 59 7.49 12.18 -9.00
N ILE A 60 7.41 10.96 -8.45
CA ILE A 60 6.18 10.34 -7.93
C ILE A 60 6.41 9.89 -6.49
N VAL A 61 5.49 10.20 -5.60
CA VAL A 61 5.40 9.65 -4.24
C VAL A 61 4.23 8.68 -4.18
N HIS A 62 4.43 7.48 -3.65
CA HIS A 62 3.40 6.43 -3.61
C HIS A 62 2.27 6.78 -2.63
N THR A 63 2.62 7.28 -1.45
CA THR A 63 1.75 7.75 -0.35
C THR A 63 0.80 6.75 0.30
N ASP A 64 0.67 5.53 -0.23
CA ASP A 64 -0.24 4.52 0.31
C ASP A 64 0.31 3.08 0.23
N LEU A 65 1.44 2.80 0.87
CA LEU A 65 2.04 1.45 0.89
C LEU A 65 1.32 0.54 1.91
N LYS A 66 0.15 -0.02 1.57
CA LYS A 66 -0.62 -0.90 2.47
C LYS A 66 -0.32 -2.37 2.25
N SER A 67 -0.66 -2.85 1.05
CA SER A 67 -0.61 -4.25 0.62
C SER A 67 0.00 -4.35 -0.78
N ASP A 68 0.80 -3.35 -1.15
CA ASP A 68 1.16 -3.08 -2.54
C ASP A 68 2.46 -3.75 -2.96
N ILE A 69 3.12 -4.48 -2.06
CA ILE A 69 4.22 -5.36 -2.43
C ILE A 69 3.65 -6.74 -2.72
N VAL A 70 3.62 -7.08 -4.00
CA VAL A 70 3.01 -8.31 -4.52
C VAL A 70 4.08 -9.18 -5.18
N PHE A 71 4.04 -10.47 -4.94
CA PHE A 71 4.97 -11.42 -5.55
C PHE A 71 4.59 -11.68 -7.02
N SER A 72 5.55 -11.58 -7.94
CA SER A 72 5.30 -11.81 -9.37
C SER A 72 5.26 -13.29 -9.73
N VAL A 73 4.51 -13.69 -10.75
CA VAL A 73 4.49 -15.11 -11.17
C VAL A 73 5.79 -15.49 -11.87
N ALA A 74 6.65 -16.26 -11.20
CA ALA A 74 7.90 -16.78 -11.78
C ALA A 74 7.72 -18.10 -12.53
N ASP A 75 6.73 -18.90 -12.15
CA ASP A 75 6.42 -20.17 -12.82
C ASP A 75 5.67 -19.92 -14.12
N LYS A 76 6.33 -20.21 -15.23
CA LYS A 76 5.79 -20.00 -16.58
C LYS A 76 4.51 -20.79 -16.88
N TYR A 77 4.24 -21.89 -16.16
CA TYR A 77 3.06 -22.72 -16.38
C TYR A 77 1.92 -22.45 -15.39
N ALA A 78 2.16 -21.67 -14.32
CA ALA A 78 1.15 -21.45 -13.30
C ALA A 78 -0.15 -20.82 -13.85
N LEU A 79 -0.05 -19.98 -14.89
CA LEU A 79 -1.21 -19.39 -15.55
C LEU A 79 -1.90 -20.35 -16.53
N ASP A 80 -1.14 -21.25 -17.17
CA ASP A 80 -1.70 -22.29 -18.03
C ASP A 80 -2.51 -23.28 -17.20
N ASP A 81 -1.95 -23.71 -16.07
CA ASP A 81 -2.63 -24.57 -15.10
C ASP A 81 -3.89 -23.89 -14.55
N PHE A 82 -3.81 -22.61 -14.20
CA PHE A 82 -4.97 -21.82 -13.76
C PHE A 82 -6.09 -21.80 -14.82
N CYS A 83 -5.74 -21.60 -16.09
CA CYS A 83 -6.72 -21.61 -17.19
C CYS A 83 -7.33 -23.00 -17.37
N TRP A 84 -6.51 -24.04 -17.31
CA TRP A 84 -6.96 -25.42 -17.40
C TRP A 84 -7.92 -25.78 -16.27
N ASP A 85 -7.60 -25.38 -15.04
CA ASP A 85 -8.47 -25.57 -13.88
C ASP A 85 -9.80 -24.84 -14.07
N GLU A 86 -9.83 -23.62 -14.61
CA GLU A 86 -11.09 -22.88 -14.86
C GLU A 86 -11.95 -23.54 -15.95
N ILE A 87 -11.31 -24.16 -16.94
CA ILE A 87 -12.00 -24.91 -18.00
C ILE A 87 -12.59 -26.21 -17.44
N CYS A 88 -11.82 -26.93 -16.62
CA CYS A 88 -12.22 -28.22 -16.07
C CYS A 88 -13.22 -28.10 -14.92
N ASP A 89 -13.08 -27.07 -14.08
CA ASP A 89 -13.92 -26.80 -12.92
C ASP A 89 -14.17 -25.29 -12.82
N LEU A 90 -15.35 -24.86 -13.28
CA LEU A 90 -15.73 -23.46 -13.31
C LEU A 90 -15.87 -22.88 -11.90
N THR A 91 -15.30 -21.70 -11.68
CA THR A 91 -15.49 -20.97 -10.43
C THR A 91 -16.97 -20.63 -10.19
N PRO A 92 -17.43 -20.63 -8.91
CA PRO A 92 -18.75 -20.12 -8.58
C PRO A 92 -18.92 -18.71 -9.12
N ARG A 93 -20.01 -18.48 -9.86
CA ARG A 93 -20.26 -17.21 -10.53
C ARG A 93 -21.71 -16.76 -10.35
N LYS A 94 -21.88 -15.46 -10.13
CA LYS A 94 -23.18 -14.81 -10.05
C LYS A 94 -23.52 -14.22 -11.41
N ILE A 95 -24.55 -14.77 -12.04
CA ILE A 95 -25.14 -14.21 -13.27
C ILE A 95 -26.13 -13.13 -12.84
N ILE A 96 -25.85 -11.88 -13.19
CA ILE A 96 -26.74 -10.75 -12.87
C ILE A 96 -27.77 -10.59 -13.98
N ASP A 97 -27.29 -10.56 -15.22
CA ASP A 97 -28.10 -10.48 -16.44
C ASP A 97 -27.34 -11.09 -17.63
N LYS A 98 -27.78 -10.82 -18.87
CA LYS A 98 -27.18 -11.36 -20.09
C LYS A 98 -25.79 -10.79 -20.41
N THR A 99 -25.40 -9.69 -19.78
CA THR A 99 -24.17 -8.93 -20.07
C THR A 99 -23.18 -8.94 -18.92
N ARG A 100 -23.64 -9.16 -17.68
CA ARG A 100 -22.79 -9.10 -16.49
C ARG A 100 -22.75 -10.41 -15.70
N ILE A 101 -21.55 -10.97 -15.60
CA ILE A 101 -21.24 -12.14 -14.77
C ILE A 101 -20.14 -11.73 -13.79
N VAL A 102 -20.34 -12.01 -12.50
CA VAL A 102 -19.35 -11.81 -11.45
C VAL A 102 -18.80 -13.16 -11.04
N TYR A 103 -17.49 -13.34 -11.17
CA TYR A 103 -16.79 -14.58 -10.83
C TYR A 103 -16.22 -14.49 -9.43
N THR A 104 -16.22 -15.61 -8.72
CA THR A 104 -15.41 -15.75 -7.50
C THR A 104 -13.95 -15.84 -7.91
N SER A 105 -13.06 -15.13 -7.21
CA SER A 105 -11.63 -15.20 -7.49
C SER A 105 -11.09 -16.60 -7.22
N ARG A 106 -10.24 -17.10 -8.12
CA ARG A 106 -9.42 -18.29 -7.92
C ARG A 106 -7.96 -17.85 -7.87
N ALA A 107 -7.20 -18.41 -6.94
CA ALA A 107 -5.76 -18.19 -6.90
C ALA A 107 -5.05 -19.17 -7.85
N PRO A 108 -3.98 -18.77 -8.54
CA PRO A 108 -3.05 -19.71 -9.15
C PRO A 108 -2.51 -20.68 -8.09
N ARG A 109 -2.07 -21.86 -8.51
CA ARG A 109 -1.39 -22.79 -7.60
C ARG A 109 -0.14 -22.17 -7.00
N ASP A 110 0.22 -22.64 -5.81
CA ASP A 110 1.48 -22.25 -5.17
C ASP A 110 2.66 -22.75 -6.03
N PRO A 111 3.74 -21.95 -6.14
CA PRO A 111 4.89 -22.29 -6.97
C PRO A 111 5.69 -23.45 -6.37
N ALA A 112 6.29 -24.27 -7.23
CA ALA A 112 7.26 -25.28 -6.80
C ALA A 112 8.46 -24.61 -6.10
N ASP A 113 9.04 -25.32 -5.12
CA ASP A 113 10.23 -24.89 -4.38
C ASP A 113 10.12 -23.51 -3.69
N SER A 114 8.89 -23.03 -3.45
CA SER A 114 8.63 -21.68 -2.94
C SER A 114 9.21 -20.56 -3.83
N ASN A 115 9.29 -20.78 -5.14
CA ASN A 115 9.74 -19.77 -6.08
C ASN A 115 8.60 -18.81 -6.45
N TRP A 116 8.26 -17.92 -5.52
CA TRP A 116 7.20 -16.92 -5.67
C TRP A 116 7.55 -15.76 -6.60
N GLY A 117 8.75 -15.74 -7.19
CA GLY A 117 9.23 -14.62 -7.99
C GLY A 117 9.59 -13.38 -7.16
N PRO A 118 10.18 -12.36 -7.81
CA PRO A 118 10.54 -11.13 -7.15
C PRO A 118 9.30 -10.35 -6.67
N PRO A 119 9.38 -9.66 -5.52
CA PRO A 119 8.38 -8.69 -5.10
C PRO A 119 8.34 -7.51 -6.08
N VAL A 120 7.14 -6.98 -6.30
CA VAL A 120 6.90 -5.83 -7.17
C VAL A 120 5.99 -4.85 -6.44
N LEU A 121 6.35 -3.57 -6.55
CA LEU A 121 5.53 -2.48 -6.05
C LEU A 121 4.37 -2.20 -7.03
N CYS A 122 3.15 -2.28 -6.51
CA CYS A 122 1.87 -2.05 -7.18
C CYS A 122 1.16 -0.86 -6.50
N GLY A 123 -0.16 -0.66 -6.69
CA GLY A 123 -0.91 0.18 -5.75
C GLY A 123 -0.95 1.69 -6.00
N PHE A 124 -0.62 2.16 -7.20
CA PHE A 124 -0.48 3.59 -7.51
C PHE A 124 -1.78 4.43 -7.54
N GLY A 125 -2.91 3.92 -7.03
CA GLY A 125 -4.19 4.61 -7.03
C GLY A 125 -4.17 5.90 -6.20
N GLU A 126 -3.37 5.92 -5.14
CA GLU A 126 -3.16 7.10 -4.30
C GLU A 126 -1.84 7.83 -4.55
N ALA A 127 -1.05 7.40 -5.54
CA ALA A 127 0.22 8.04 -5.84
C ALA A 127 0.03 9.52 -6.23
N ARG A 128 1.03 10.34 -5.92
CA ARG A 128 1.03 11.79 -6.11
C ARG A 128 2.25 12.19 -6.94
N ILE A 129 2.05 13.11 -7.88
CA ILE A 129 3.11 13.63 -8.76
C ILE A 129 3.70 14.92 -8.15
N GLY A 130 5.02 15.03 -8.13
CA GLY A 130 5.78 16.16 -7.60
C GLY A 130 6.57 15.84 -6.32
N LYS A 131 7.73 16.47 -6.13
CA LYS A 131 8.61 16.22 -4.97
C LYS A 131 8.04 16.71 -3.65
N LEU A 132 7.38 17.86 -3.66
CA LEU A 132 6.83 18.49 -2.46
C LEU A 132 5.32 18.57 -2.57
N HIS A 133 4.65 17.84 -1.70
CA HIS A 133 3.20 17.89 -1.62
C HIS A 133 2.78 18.88 -0.54
N ASN A 134 1.81 19.74 -0.89
CA ASN A 134 1.22 20.68 0.04
C ASN A 134 0.09 20.03 0.85
N VAL A 135 -0.20 20.66 1.99
CA VAL A 135 -1.19 20.22 2.99
C VAL A 135 -2.55 19.82 2.40
N THR A 136 -3.02 20.52 1.37
CA THR A 136 -4.33 20.28 0.74
C THR A 136 -4.43 18.93 0.03
N ASN A 137 -3.30 18.28 -0.29
CA ASN A 137 -3.25 17.06 -1.11
C ASN A 137 -2.75 15.82 -0.31
N ILE A 138 -2.37 16.00 0.97
CA ILE A 138 -1.73 14.97 1.82
C ILE A 138 -2.63 14.48 2.95
N GLY A 139 -3.66 15.22 3.38
CA GLY A 139 -4.42 14.89 4.60
C GLY A 139 -5.04 13.48 4.65
N GLU A 140 -5.26 12.88 3.47
CA GLU A 140 -5.80 11.53 3.27
C GLU A 140 -4.73 10.49 2.88
N ALA A 141 -3.48 10.90 2.71
CA ALA A 141 -2.38 9.98 2.47
C ALA A 141 -2.15 9.06 3.68
N GLN A 142 -1.74 7.82 3.38
CA GLN A 142 -1.35 6.77 4.31
C GLN A 142 -2.48 6.29 5.26
N PRO A 143 -2.53 5.00 5.62
CA PRO A 143 -3.37 4.51 6.70
C PRO A 143 -3.07 5.24 8.02
N HIS A 144 -4.10 5.47 8.83
CA HIS A 144 -3.90 6.08 10.15
C HIS A 144 -2.89 5.34 11.04
N ILE A 145 -2.82 4.02 10.94
CA ILE A 145 -1.99 3.16 11.80
C ILE A 145 -0.48 3.27 11.55
N CYS A 146 -0.07 3.66 10.35
CA CYS A 146 1.33 3.76 9.93
C CYS A 146 1.67 5.10 9.29
N ARG A 147 0.84 6.12 9.56
CA ARG A 147 0.97 7.46 8.98
C ARG A 147 2.22 8.18 9.48
N ALA A 148 2.99 8.80 8.60
CA ALA A 148 4.12 9.61 8.97
C ALA A 148 3.70 10.81 9.87
N PRO A 149 4.58 11.28 10.77
CA PRO A 149 4.31 12.45 11.61
C PRO A 149 3.90 13.68 10.80
N GLU A 150 4.60 13.97 9.70
CA GLU A 150 4.36 15.10 8.81
C GLU A 150 2.93 15.08 8.28
N VAL A 151 2.49 13.92 7.80
CA VAL A 151 1.13 13.69 7.29
C VAL A 151 0.10 13.81 8.42
N SER A 152 0.41 13.31 9.62
CA SER A 152 -0.46 13.42 10.80
C SER A 152 -0.67 14.85 11.29
N PHE A 153 0.35 15.69 11.17
CA PHE A 153 0.32 17.12 11.51
C PHE A 153 -0.02 18.02 10.33
N MET A 154 -0.36 17.43 9.17
CA MET A 154 -0.72 18.17 7.97
C MET A 154 0.39 19.14 7.54
N ILE A 155 1.65 18.76 7.77
CA ILE A 155 2.84 19.48 7.32
C ILE A 155 3.12 19.04 5.88
N SER A 156 3.66 19.95 5.06
CA SER A 156 4.16 19.57 3.74
C SER A 156 5.17 18.44 3.86
N CYS A 157 5.01 17.41 3.05
CA CYS A 157 5.88 16.24 3.04
C CYS A 157 6.31 15.91 1.61
N ASP A 158 7.36 15.12 1.50
CA ASP A 158 7.94 14.66 0.26
C ASP A 158 7.94 13.12 0.22
N SER A 159 8.80 12.55 -0.61
CA SER A 159 9.01 11.12 -0.77
C SER A 159 9.34 10.35 0.51
N GLU A 160 9.84 11.01 1.57
CA GLU A 160 10.24 10.35 2.81
C GLU A 160 9.08 9.63 3.50
N VAL A 161 7.83 10.05 3.22
CA VAL A 161 6.64 9.39 3.77
C VAL A 161 6.46 7.95 3.27
N ASP A 162 6.98 7.61 2.10
CA ASP A 162 6.98 6.22 1.61
C ASP A 162 7.99 5.37 2.38
N ILE A 163 9.14 5.96 2.70
CA ILE A 163 10.19 5.30 3.49
C ILE A 163 9.69 5.03 4.91
N TRP A 164 8.88 5.93 5.49
CA TRP A 164 8.28 5.72 6.80
C TRP A 164 7.40 4.47 6.87
N ILE A 165 6.57 4.20 5.84
CA ILE A 165 5.61 3.09 5.87
C ILE A 165 6.26 1.74 5.59
N ILE A 166 7.38 1.70 4.86
CA ILE A 166 7.97 0.42 4.42
C ILE A 166 8.25 -0.52 5.59
N TRP A 167 8.56 0.02 6.77
CA TRP A 167 8.77 -0.76 7.97
C TRP A 167 7.51 -1.53 8.41
N ASP A 168 6.37 -0.85 8.42
CA ASP A 168 5.09 -1.41 8.89
C ASP A 168 4.61 -2.56 7.99
N HIS A 169 5.01 -2.54 6.73
CA HIS A 169 4.64 -3.54 5.74
C HIS A 169 5.40 -4.87 5.87
N LEU A 170 6.56 -4.85 6.53
CA LEU A 170 7.50 -5.98 6.54
C LEU A 170 7.49 -6.77 7.84
N GLU A 171 6.85 -6.24 8.87
CA GLU A 171 6.65 -6.90 10.14
C GLU A 171 5.23 -7.43 10.30
N SER A 172 5.09 -8.47 11.12
CA SER A 172 3.78 -9.07 11.40
C SER A 172 2.88 -8.18 12.26
N ASP A 173 3.49 -7.24 12.97
CA ASP A 173 2.86 -6.32 13.90
C ASP A 173 3.21 -4.89 13.53
N HIS A 174 2.22 -3.98 13.63
CA HIS A 174 2.45 -2.56 13.39
C HIS A 174 3.47 -2.00 14.37
N LEU A 175 4.42 -1.19 13.88
CA LEU A 175 5.50 -0.60 14.70
C LEU A 175 4.93 0.16 15.90
N PHE A 176 3.80 0.83 15.67
CA PHE A 176 3.01 1.44 16.71
C PHE A 176 1.61 0.84 16.66
N ASN A 177 1.35 -0.21 17.44
CA ASN A 177 0.00 -0.77 17.55
C ASN A 177 -0.88 0.15 18.41
N ILE A 178 -1.88 0.81 17.83
CA ILE A 178 -2.59 1.96 18.41
C ILE A 178 -4.11 1.77 18.50
N VAL A 179 -4.59 0.59 18.19
CA VAL A 179 -6.00 0.27 18.34
C VAL A 179 -6.27 0.12 19.83
N ASP A 180 -7.10 1.01 20.39
CA ASP A 180 -7.55 0.86 21.78
C ASP A 180 -8.44 -0.39 21.94
N ARG A 181 -8.82 -0.75 23.17
CA ARG A 181 -9.67 -1.92 23.43
C ARG A 181 -11.04 -1.86 22.72
N ASN A 182 -11.44 -0.69 22.24
CA ASN A 182 -12.71 -0.43 21.57
C ASN A 182 -12.55 -0.34 20.05
N GLY A 183 -11.35 -0.56 19.50
CA GLY A 183 -11.11 -0.47 18.07
C GLY A 183 -10.81 0.95 17.56
N SER A 184 -10.74 1.95 18.43
CA SER A 184 -10.62 3.36 18.03
C SER A 184 -9.16 3.81 17.90
N PHE A 185 -8.89 4.57 16.84
CA PHE A 185 -7.60 5.21 16.59
C PHE A 185 -7.55 6.57 17.27
N CYS A 186 -6.56 6.76 18.16
CA CYS A 186 -6.27 8.07 18.77
C CYS A 186 -4.94 8.63 18.24
N ARG A 187 -5.01 9.73 17.49
CA ARG A 187 -3.84 10.44 16.95
C ARG A 187 -2.84 10.84 18.05
N TYR A 188 -3.32 11.28 19.21
CA TYR A 188 -2.44 11.67 20.32
C TYR A 188 -1.69 10.47 20.90
N THR A 189 -2.36 9.33 21.08
CA THR A 189 -1.73 8.10 21.54
C THR A 189 -0.66 7.62 20.56
N TYR A 190 -0.93 7.73 19.26
CA TYR A 190 0.05 7.43 18.21
C TYR A 190 1.30 8.31 18.33
N MET A 191 1.12 9.63 18.43
CA MET A 191 2.23 10.57 18.57
C MET A 191 3.04 10.33 19.84
N VAL A 192 2.40 10.03 20.97
CA VAL A 192 3.10 9.69 22.22
C VAL A 192 4.00 8.47 22.03
N LYS A 193 3.58 7.46 21.26
CA LYS A 193 4.41 6.28 20.97
C LYS A 193 5.59 6.61 20.05
N ILE A 194 5.37 7.44 19.02
CA ILE A 194 6.47 7.93 18.17
C ILE A 194 7.50 8.66 19.01
N VAL A 195 7.07 9.60 19.87
CA VAL A 195 7.97 10.38 20.74
C VAL A 195 8.66 9.49 21.78
N ALA A 196 7.96 8.49 22.33
CA ALA A 196 8.57 7.55 23.26
C ALA A 196 9.65 6.68 22.57
N PHE A 197 9.53 6.41 21.28
CA PHE A 197 10.45 5.57 20.51
C PHE A 197 11.62 6.38 19.90
N LEU A 198 11.33 7.53 19.29
CA LEU A 198 12.32 8.37 18.58
C LEU A 198 12.86 9.54 19.42
N GLY A 199 12.23 9.85 20.55
CA GLY A 199 12.52 11.04 21.34
C GLY A 199 11.66 12.25 20.94
N SER A 200 11.93 13.39 21.58
CA SER A 200 11.24 14.65 21.29
C SER A 200 11.43 15.07 19.83
N PRO A 201 10.37 15.59 19.17
CA PRO A 201 10.50 16.06 17.79
C PRO A 201 11.48 17.24 17.71
N PRO A 202 12.22 17.39 16.61
CA PRO A 202 13.09 18.54 16.39
C PRO A 202 12.32 19.87 16.47
N PRO A 203 12.91 20.96 16.99
CA PRO A 203 12.25 22.26 17.07
C PRO A 203 11.69 22.75 15.73
N GLU A 204 12.40 22.49 14.63
CA GLU A 204 11.99 22.87 13.27
C GLU A 204 10.70 22.15 12.84
N PHE A 205 10.48 20.93 13.32
CA PHE A 205 9.23 20.19 13.09
C PHE A 205 8.06 20.88 13.80
N VAL A 206 8.27 21.26 15.07
CA VAL A 206 7.24 21.93 15.89
C VAL A 206 6.84 23.27 15.28
N ILE A 207 7.82 24.11 14.91
CA ILE A 207 7.58 25.43 14.31
C ILE A 207 6.76 25.33 13.02
N ARG A 208 7.09 24.35 12.16
CA ARG A 208 6.34 24.10 10.92
C ARG A 208 4.89 23.69 11.21
N SER A 209 4.67 22.87 12.24
CA SER A 209 3.32 22.45 12.64
C SER A 209 2.45 23.61 13.15
N GLU A 210 3.01 24.51 13.96
CA GLU A 210 2.29 25.63 14.58
C GLU A 210 1.90 26.69 13.54
N SER A 211 2.83 27.01 12.63
CA SER A 211 2.64 27.97 11.54
C SER A 211 1.47 27.62 10.61
N LEU A 212 1.14 26.33 10.49
CA LEU A 212 0.02 25.84 9.70
C LEU A 212 -1.29 25.92 10.46
N HIS A 213 -1.26 25.65 11.78
CA HIS A 213 -2.43 25.75 12.65
C HIS A 213 -2.95 27.20 12.75
N GLU A 214 -2.05 28.19 12.75
CA GLU A 214 -2.42 29.61 12.69
C GLU A 214 -3.05 29.99 11.34
N LYS A 215 -2.49 29.50 10.23
CA LYS A 215 -3.04 29.75 8.88
C LYS A 215 -4.46 29.19 8.72
N ASP A 216 -4.74 28.01 9.27
CA ASP A 216 -6.09 27.43 9.26
C ASP A 216 -7.09 28.21 10.11
N LYS A 217 -6.67 28.75 11.26
CA LYS A 217 -7.49 29.65 12.08
C LYS A 217 -7.82 30.96 11.37
N THR A 218 -6.92 31.47 10.53
CA THR A 218 -7.19 32.69 9.75
C THR A 218 -8.08 32.45 8.52
N LYS A 219 -8.14 31.22 7.99
CA LYS A 219 -9.02 30.86 6.87
C LYS A 219 -10.45 30.51 7.28
N LYS A 220 -10.64 30.06 8.53
CA LYS A 220 -11.96 29.97 9.16
C LYS A 220 -12.25 31.30 9.83
N GLY A 221 -12.79 32.26 9.07
CA GLY A 221 -13.24 33.54 9.62
C GLY A 221 -14.29 33.38 10.75
N PRO A 222 -14.54 34.46 11.53
CA PRO A 222 -15.41 34.44 12.71
C PRO A 222 -16.84 33.95 12.45
#